data_AF-A0A3A9VGG2-F1
#
_entry.id   AF-A0A3A9VGG2-F1
#
_cell.length_a   1.000
_cell.length_b   1.000
_cell.length_c   1.000
_cell.angle_alpha   90.00
_cell.angle_beta   90.00
_cell.angle_gamma   90.00
#
_symmetry.space_group_name_H-M   'P 1'
#
loop_
_entity.id
_entity.type
_entity.pdbx_description
1 polymer ?
#
loop_
_entity_poly.entity_id
_entity_poly.type
_entity_poly.pdbx_seq_one_letter_code
_entity_poly.pdbx_strand_id
1 'polypeptide(L)'
;MKTKVLLVLAAILWLSFSNTAEAQKGIRVGYIDMDYILENVPEYNEASADLETKVQKWKVEIEAELKEVEQMRKDLNNERVLLTKELIEEREEDIFFKEKEILEYQQKRFGPNGDLFLQKKRLVQPVQDQVFVAVQEVAKNKKYDFIFDKSADLVMLYSADRYDISDQILLRINRASKRKQVNSKKEKKALERAEKRNVEQEKEVTDREKASSRKQSEREQLLAERKAARDSIRAAKKKEFEERRAKLIEAQKRKKDSIKALKEQLKDDTPSNNDDGETKENDDN
;
A
#
# COMPACT_ATOMS: atom_id res chain seq x y z
N MET A 1 70.52 47.88 -28.09
CA MET A 1 70.27 47.36 -26.73
C MET A 1 68.86 47.71 -26.23
N LYS A 2 68.42 48.96 -26.36
CA LYS A 2 67.09 49.45 -25.89
C LYS A 2 65.89 48.66 -26.45
N THR A 3 65.90 48.27 -27.72
CA THR A 3 64.81 47.48 -28.37
C THR A 3 64.72 46.03 -27.88
N LYS A 4 65.86 45.40 -27.57
CA LYS A 4 65.90 44.03 -27.02
C LYS A 4 65.39 44.00 -25.58
N VAL A 5 65.69 45.02 -24.78
CA VAL A 5 65.18 45.17 -23.41
C VAL A 5 63.66 45.39 -23.40
N LEU A 6 63.14 46.15 -24.36
CA LEU A 6 61.70 46.42 -24.50
C LEU A 6 60.91 45.15 -24.91
N LEU A 7 61.49 44.31 -25.78
CA LEU A 7 60.90 43.01 -26.15
C LEU A 7 60.88 42.01 -24.99
N VAL A 8 61.93 41.98 -24.16
CA VAL A 8 61.98 41.11 -22.96
C VAL A 8 60.96 41.57 -21.91
N LEU A 9 60.83 42.88 -21.69
CA LEU A 9 59.80 43.44 -20.80
C LEU A 9 58.38 43.13 -21.29
N ALA A 10 58.13 43.24 -22.59
CA ALA A 10 56.83 42.89 -23.18
C ALA A 10 56.51 41.38 -23.03
N ALA A 11 57.50 40.51 -23.19
CA ALA A 11 57.33 39.06 -23.00
C ALA A 11 57.04 38.70 -21.53
N ILE A 12 57.70 39.34 -20.56
CA ILE A 12 57.45 39.14 -19.13
C ILE A 12 56.05 39.64 -18.75
N LEU A 13 55.61 40.78 -19.29
CA LEU A 13 54.27 41.30 -19.08
C LEU A 13 53.20 40.36 -19.67
N TRP A 14 53.46 39.75 -20.83
CA TRP A 14 52.55 38.79 -21.44
C TRP A 14 52.45 37.47 -20.66
N LEU A 15 53.59 36.94 -20.18
CA LEU A 15 53.62 35.77 -19.29
C LEU A 15 52.88 36.02 -17.96
N SER A 16 52.88 37.26 -17.48
CA SER A 16 52.19 37.65 -16.25
C SER A 16 50.68 37.75 -16.44
N PHE A 17 50.20 38.09 -17.64
CA PHE A 17 48.78 38.14 -17.99
C PHE A 17 48.16 36.77 -18.31
N SER A 18 48.96 35.78 -18.73
CA SER A 18 48.45 34.42 -19.02
C SER A 18 48.09 33.59 -17.77
N ASN A 19 48.40 34.07 -16.56
CA ASN A 19 48.19 33.31 -15.31
C ASN A 19 46.92 33.71 -14.52
N THR A 20 46.07 34.60 -15.04
CA THR A 20 44.86 35.03 -14.30
C THR A 20 43.61 34.18 -14.53
N ALA A 21 43.71 33.06 -15.28
CA ALA A 21 42.55 32.29 -15.72
C ALA A 21 42.14 31.11 -14.82
N GLU A 22 42.86 30.80 -13.73
CA GLU A 22 42.61 29.58 -12.92
C GLU A 22 41.94 29.82 -11.54
N ALA A 23 41.61 31.06 -11.15
CA ALA A 23 41.33 31.37 -9.74
C ALA A 23 39.85 31.50 -9.33
N GLN A 24 38.88 31.46 -10.24
CA GLN A 24 37.46 31.50 -9.86
C GLN A 24 36.84 30.10 -9.89
N LYS A 25 37.30 29.21 -9.01
CA LYS A 25 36.47 28.05 -8.64
C LYS A 25 35.26 28.59 -7.88
N GLY A 26 34.17 28.81 -8.59
CA GLY A 26 32.89 29.17 -7.97
C GLY A 26 32.52 28.14 -6.92
N ILE A 27 31.97 28.62 -5.79
CA ILE A 27 31.52 27.78 -4.68
C ILE A 27 30.52 26.75 -5.23
N ARG A 28 30.80 25.47 -5.01
CA ARG A 28 29.94 24.37 -5.43
C ARG A 28 28.95 24.07 -4.32
N VAL A 29 27.73 24.52 -4.52
CA VAL A 29 26.62 24.28 -3.60
C VAL A 29 25.72 23.18 -4.15
N GLY A 30 25.28 22.28 -3.29
CA GLY A 30 24.18 21.35 -3.54
C GLY A 30 23.10 21.47 -2.48
N TYR A 31 21.96 20.84 -2.71
CA TYR A 31 20.96 20.65 -1.66
C TYR A 31 20.38 19.23 -1.71
N ILE A 32 19.84 18.82 -0.57
CA ILE A 32 19.06 17.60 -0.40
C ILE A 32 17.70 17.94 0.19
N ASP A 33 16.74 17.06 -0.04
CA ASP A 33 15.43 17.05 0.61
C ASP A 33 15.39 15.81 1.51
N MET A 34 15.55 16.03 2.82
CA MET A 34 15.58 14.93 3.79
C MET A 34 14.23 14.22 3.89
N ASP A 35 13.13 14.98 3.83
CA ASP A 35 11.78 14.40 3.92
C ASP A 35 11.52 13.47 2.74
N TYR A 36 11.83 13.91 1.52
CA TYR A 36 11.78 13.08 0.33
C TYR A 36 12.65 11.82 0.47
N ILE A 37 13.87 11.93 1.01
CA ILE A 37 14.73 10.77 1.19
C ILE A 37 14.10 9.79 2.20
N LEU A 38 13.62 10.28 3.34
CA LEU A 38 12.97 9.45 4.37
C LEU A 38 11.75 8.72 3.80
N GLU A 39 10.86 9.43 3.11
CA GLU A 39 9.65 8.86 2.47
C GLU A 39 9.95 7.81 1.38
N ASN A 40 11.17 7.79 0.85
CA ASN A 40 11.57 6.84 -0.20
C ASN A 40 12.50 5.73 0.31
N VAL A 41 12.82 5.69 1.61
CA VAL A 41 13.58 4.60 2.24
C VAL A 41 12.58 3.53 2.73
N PRO A 42 12.59 2.31 2.17
CA PRO A 42 11.60 1.28 2.51
C PRO A 42 11.55 0.93 4.00
N GLU A 43 12.72 0.85 4.65
CA GLU A 43 12.84 0.53 6.08
C GLU A 43 12.18 1.59 6.97
N TYR A 44 12.26 2.86 6.57
CA TYR A 44 11.59 3.96 7.28
C TYR A 44 10.08 3.88 7.12
N ASN A 45 9.60 3.63 5.90
CA ASN A 45 8.17 3.55 5.61
C ASN A 45 7.48 2.40 6.37
N GLU A 46 8.11 1.22 6.40
CA GLU A 46 7.60 0.07 7.15
C GLU A 46 7.49 0.40 8.64
N ALA A 47 8.57 0.92 9.23
CA ALA A 47 8.57 1.24 10.66
C ALA A 47 7.66 2.43 11.01
N SER A 48 7.48 3.39 10.09
CA SER A 48 6.54 4.50 10.22
C SER A 48 5.08 4.00 10.21
N ALA A 49 4.74 3.05 9.33
CA ALA A 49 3.42 2.43 9.30
C ALA A 49 3.10 1.65 10.60
N ASP A 50 4.07 0.94 11.16
CA ASP A 50 3.94 0.28 12.46
C ASP A 50 3.72 1.28 13.60
N LEU A 51 4.44 2.41 13.57
CA LEU A 51 4.28 3.47 14.55
C LEU A 51 2.90 4.12 14.44
N GLU A 52 2.43 4.40 13.22
CA GLU A 52 1.08 4.95 12.99
C GLU A 52 0.00 4.01 13.51
N THR A 53 0.16 2.70 13.31
CA THR A 53 -0.75 1.69 13.87
C THR A 53 -0.81 1.76 15.40
N LYS A 54 0.35 1.91 16.07
CA LYS A 54 0.41 2.09 17.53
C LYS A 54 -0.24 3.40 17.98
N VAL A 55 -0.02 4.48 17.24
CA VAL A 55 -0.64 5.79 17.50
C VAL A 55 -2.16 5.69 17.45
N GLN A 56 -2.70 5.03 16.42
CA GLN A 56 -4.13 4.83 16.30
C GLN A 56 -4.67 3.99 17.46
N LYS A 57 -3.95 2.94 17.87
CA LYS A 57 -4.32 2.14 19.04
C LYS A 57 -4.40 2.99 20.32
N TRP A 58 -3.38 3.80 20.60
CA TRP A 58 -3.39 4.67 21.79
C TRP A 58 -4.51 5.71 21.76
N LYS A 59 -4.85 6.25 20.57
CA LYS A 59 -5.98 7.16 20.41
C LYS A 59 -7.31 6.48 20.75
N VAL A 60 -7.53 5.26 20.26
CA VAL A 60 -8.74 4.48 20.56
C VAL A 60 -8.82 4.13 22.03
N GLU A 61 -7.70 3.76 22.67
CA GLU A 61 -7.64 3.50 24.11
C GLU A 61 -8.03 4.76 24.91
N ILE A 62 -7.46 5.92 24.60
CA ILE A 62 -7.81 7.19 25.26
C ILE A 62 -9.29 7.53 25.05
N GLU A 63 -9.81 7.36 23.84
CA GLU A 63 -11.23 7.64 23.55
C GLU A 63 -12.16 6.71 24.34
N ALA A 64 -11.80 5.44 24.52
CA ALA A 64 -12.57 4.48 25.31
C ALA A 64 -12.60 4.89 26.79
N GLU A 65 -11.45 5.22 27.37
CA GLU A 65 -11.34 5.67 28.77
C GLU A 65 -12.11 6.99 29.00
N LEU A 66 -12.06 7.93 28.07
CA LEU A 66 -12.83 9.18 28.14
C LEU A 66 -14.34 8.93 28.11
N LYS A 67 -14.81 7.98 27.29
CA LYS A 67 -16.23 7.58 27.26
C LYS A 67 -16.66 6.91 28.57
N GLU A 68 -15.77 6.11 29.17
CA GLU A 68 -16.04 5.51 30.48
C GLU A 68 -16.19 6.59 31.56
N VAL A 69 -15.29 7.57 31.60
CA VAL A 69 -15.40 8.73 32.51
C VAL A 69 -16.69 9.52 32.28
N GLU A 70 -17.07 9.76 31.02
CA GLU A 70 -18.32 10.43 30.69
C GLU A 70 -19.54 9.65 31.20
N GLN A 71 -19.51 8.32 31.08
CA GLN A 71 -20.56 7.44 31.57
C GLN A 71 -20.64 7.46 33.10
N MET A 72 -19.51 7.34 33.81
CA MET A 72 -19.46 7.42 35.28
C MET A 72 -20.02 8.76 35.80
N ARG A 73 -19.69 9.87 35.12
CA ARG A 73 -20.26 11.19 35.45
C ARG A 73 -21.78 11.24 35.24
N LYS A 74 -22.29 10.65 34.17
CA LYS A 74 -23.75 10.57 33.92
C LYS A 74 -24.45 9.72 34.96
N ASP A 75 -23.89 8.56 35.30
CA ASP A 75 -24.46 7.63 36.28
C ASP A 75 -24.48 8.26 37.68
N LEU A 76 -23.38 8.91 38.09
CA LEU A 76 -23.34 9.67 39.34
C LEU A 76 -24.41 10.76 39.37
N ASN A 77 -24.60 11.52 38.29
CA ASN A 77 -25.62 12.58 38.25
C ASN A 77 -27.05 12.03 38.33
N ASN A 78 -27.33 10.90 37.69
CA ASN A 78 -28.64 10.26 37.72
C ASN A 78 -28.95 9.63 39.10
N GLU A 79 -27.95 9.02 39.73
CA GLU A 79 -28.08 8.32 41.00
C GLU A 79 -27.87 9.24 42.22
N ARG A 80 -27.41 10.49 42.02
CA ARG A 80 -27.01 11.42 43.09
C ARG A 80 -28.05 11.57 44.20
N VAL A 81 -29.34 11.60 43.84
CA VAL A 81 -30.46 11.79 44.79
C VAL A 81 -30.69 10.55 45.67
N LEU A 82 -30.21 9.38 45.24
CA LEU A 82 -30.36 8.10 45.92
C LEU A 82 -29.14 7.71 46.77
N LEU A 83 -28.04 8.46 46.67
CA LEU A 83 -26.77 8.15 47.33
C LEU A 83 -26.57 8.98 48.61
N THR A 84 -25.81 8.44 49.56
CA THR A 84 -25.33 9.21 50.72
C THR A 84 -24.20 10.15 50.31
N LYS A 85 -23.89 11.13 51.17
CA LYS A 85 -22.83 12.10 50.88
C LYS A 85 -21.46 11.42 50.74
N GLU A 86 -21.17 10.42 51.57
CA GLU A 86 -19.91 9.68 51.54
C GLU A 86 -19.74 8.90 50.22
N LEU A 87 -20.81 8.26 49.73
CA LEU A 87 -20.77 7.52 48.46
C LEU A 87 -20.62 8.45 47.24
N ILE A 88 -21.16 9.67 47.32
CA ILE A 88 -20.96 10.69 46.29
C ILE A 88 -19.49 11.11 46.25
N GLU A 89 -18.91 11.43 47.42
CA GLU A 89 -17.50 11.83 47.53
C GLU A 89 -16.56 10.73 47.00
N GLU A 90 -16.80 9.46 47.36
CA GLU A 90 -16.03 8.30 46.86
C GLU A 90 -16.08 8.21 45.32
N ARG A 91 -17.28 8.30 44.72
CA ARG A 91 -17.43 8.24 43.25
C ARG A 91 -16.83 9.46 42.54
N GLU A 92 -16.93 10.65 43.12
CA GLU A 92 -16.29 11.85 42.58
C GLU A 92 -14.75 11.70 42.61
N GLU A 93 -14.22 11.08 43.66
CA GLU A 93 -12.79 10.79 43.79
C GLU A 93 -12.32 9.74 42.75
N ASP A 94 -13.07 8.65 42.55
CA ASP A 94 -12.79 7.65 41.52
C ASP A 94 -12.74 8.26 40.11
N ILE A 95 -13.74 9.10 39.78
CA ILE A 95 -13.80 9.83 38.51
C ILE A 95 -12.56 10.73 38.34
N PHE A 96 -12.17 11.46 39.40
CA PHE A 96 -11.00 12.31 39.38
C PHE A 96 -9.70 11.53 39.19
N PHE A 97 -9.54 10.39 39.87
CA PHE A 97 -8.39 9.51 39.67
C PHE A 97 -8.30 9.01 38.23
N LYS A 98 -9.42 8.54 37.68
CA LYS A 98 -9.48 8.04 36.29
C LYS A 98 -9.13 9.14 35.27
N GLU A 99 -9.62 10.37 35.48
CA GLU A 99 -9.26 11.52 34.65
C GLU A 99 -7.77 11.85 34.69
N LYS A 100 -7.17 11.77 35.89
CA LYS A 100 -5.73 11.98 36.07
C LYS A 100 -4.93 10.90 35.37
N GLU A 101 -5.33 9.63 35.47
CA GLU A 101 -4.69 8.51 34.77
C GLU A 101 -4.73 8.70 33.24
N ILE A 102 -5.87 9.13 32.69
CA ILE A 102 -6.00 9.44 31.26
C ILE A 102 -5.01 10.55 30.86
N LEU A 103 -4.92 11.63 31.64
CA LEU A 103 -4.02 12.74 31.36
C LEU A 103 -2.56 12.30 31.42
N GLU A 104 -2.17 11.52 32.42
CA GLU A 104 -0.83 10.96 32.55
C GLU A 104 -0.51 10.02 31.39
N TYR A 105 -1.46 9.18 30.98
CA TYR A 105 -1.33 8.31 29.82
C TYR A 105 -1.13 9.11 28.53
N GLN A 106 -1.97 10.12 28.31
CA GLN A 106 -1.86 11.01 27.15
C GLN A 106 -0.51 11.72 27.13
N GLN A 107 -0.04 12.25 28.27
CA GLN A 107 1.26 12.91 28.36
C GLN A 107 2.41 11.93 28.11
N LYS A 108 2.32 10.71 28.64
CA LYS A 108 3.32 9.65 28.42
C LYS A 108 3.40 9.23 26.96
N ARG A 109 2.27 9.17 26.24
CA ARG A 109 2.25 8.78 24.81
C ARG A 109 2.57 9.93 23.86
N PHE A 110 1.94 11.08 24.05
CA PHE A 110 1.89 12.21 23.11
C PHE A 110 2.57 13.49 23.61
N GLY A 111 3.08 13.52 24.83
CA GLY A 111 3.80 14.67 25.36
C GLY A 111 5.12 14.96 24.61
N PRO A 112 5.79 16.10 24.91
CA PRO A 112 7.03 16.51 24.23
C PRO A 112 8.18 15.51 24.31
N ASN A 113 8.20 14.68 25.36
CA ASN A 113 9.14 13.56 25.54
C ASN A 113 8.41 12.22 25.64
N GLY A 114 7.18 12.15 25.12
CA GLY A 114 6.38 10.95 25.15
C GLY A 114 6.91 9.87 24.19
N ASP A 115 6.31 8.70 24.29
CA ASP A 115 6.68 7.52 23.51
C ASP A 115 6.64 7.77 21.99
N LEU A 116 5.68 8.56 21.51
CA LEU A 116 5.57 8.91 20.09
C LEU A 116 6.81 9.68 19.62
N PHE A 117 7.20 10.73 20.34
CA PHE A 117 8.35 11.55 19.98
C PHE A 117 9.64 10.73 20.02
N LEU A 118 9.85 9.95 21.08
CA LEU A 118 11.02 9.08 21.23
C LEU A 118 11.09 8.03 20.13
N GLN A 119 9.96 7.41 19.76
CA GLN A 119 9.92 6.43 18.68
C GLN A 119 10.19 7.09 17.33
N LYS A 120 9.56 8.23 17.00
CA LYS A 120 9.85 8.98 15.77
C LYS A 120 11.34 9.30 15.66
N LYS A 121 11.95 9.81 16.73
CA LYS A 121 13.38 10.11 16.77
C LYS A 121 14.24 8.87 16.51
N ARG A 122 13.94 7.74 17.16
CA ARG A 122 14.67 6.47 16.95
C ARG A 122 14.53 5.91 15.54
N LEU A 123 13.41 6.17 14.86
CA LEU A 123 13.19 5.75 13.47
C LEU A 123 13.95 6.63 12.48
N VAL A 124 13.92 7.94 12.68
CA VAL A 124 14.55 8.92 11.78
C VAL A 124 16.08 8.90 11.88
N GLN A 125 16.61 8.82 13.11
CA GLN A 125 18.05 8.92 13.38
C GLN A 125 18.94 7.96 12.56
N PRO A 126 18.69 6.64 12.47
CA PRO A 126 19.54 5.74 11.71
C PRO A 126 19.53 6.02 10.20
N VAL A 127 18.47 6.62 9.67
CA VAL A 127 18.41 7.01 8.26
C VAL A 127 19.15 8.33 8.05
N GLN A 128 19.00 9.30 8.97
CA GLN A 128 19.80 10.53 8.96
C GLN A 128 21.31 10.25 9.00
N ASP A 129 21.75 9.29 9.83
CA ASP A 129 23.16 8.89 9.90
C ASP A 129 23.65 8.32 8.55
N GLN A 130 22.81 7.52 7.87
CA GLN A 130 23.13 6.99 6.54
C GLN A 130 23.18 8.09 5.47
N VAL A 131 22.22 9.02 5.51
CA VAL A 131 22.19 10.20 4.64
C VAL A 131 23.46 11.02 4.83
N PHE A 132 23.86 11.28 6.08
CA PHE A 132 25.04 12.06 6.40
C PHE A 132 26.30 11.43 5.80
N VAL A 133 26.50 10.11 5.97
CA VAL A 133 27.64 9.39 5.37
C VAL A 133 27.59 9.48 3.83
N ALA A 134 26.43 9.23 3.22
CA ALA A 134 26.27 9.30 1.77
C ALA A 134 26.54 10.72 1.22
N VAL A 135 26.10 11.75 1.93
CA VAL A 135 26.34 13.17 1.61
C VAL A 135 27.83 13.47 1.66
N GLN A 136 28.54 13.04 2.71
CA GLN A 136 29.98 13.24 2.81
C GLN A 136 30.74 12.60 1.63
N GLU A 137 30.35 11.40 1.22
CA GLU A 137 30.95 10.75 0.06
C GLU A 137 30.62 11.48 -1.25
N VAL A 138 29.37 11.94 -1.45
CA VAL A 138 29.00 12.71 -2.66
C VAL A 138 29.77 14.02 -2.69
N ALA A 139 29.82 14.71 -1.56
CA ALA A 139 30.53 15.98 -1.39
C ALA A 139 31.98 15.86 -1.82
N LYS A 140 32.70 14.86 -1.29
CA LYS A 140 34.11 14.61 -1.63
C LYS A 140 34.30 14.25 -3.10
N ASN A 141 33.48 13.34 -3.63
CA ASN A 141 33.62 12.84 -5.00
C ASN A 141 33.30 13.91 -6.05
N LYS A 142 32.28 14.75 -5.80
CA LYS A 142 31.86 15.82 -6.71
C LYS A 142 32.47 17.18 -6.38
N LYS A 143 33.26 17.25 -5.30
CA LYS A 143 33.91 18.45 -4.78
C LYS A 143 32.89 19.55 -4.45
N TYR A 144 31.79 19.21 -3.77
CA TYR A 144 30.88 20.22 -3.22
C TYR A 144 31.53 20.85 -2.00
N ASP A 145 31.39 22.17 -1.87
CA ASP A 145 31.85 22.95 -0.73
C ASP A 145 30.77 23.01 0.35
N PHE A 146 29.50 23.12 -0.07
CA PHE A 146 28.34 23.16 0.83
C PHE A 146 27.19 22.29 0.29
N ILE A 147 26.50 21.61 1.21
CA ILE A 147 25.26 20.89 0.92
C ILE A 147 24.25 21.31 1.97
N PHE A 148 23.12 21.84 1.52
CA PHE A 148 22.04 22.30 2.40
C PHE A 148 20.90 21.28 2.44
N ASP A 149 20.23 21.19 3.58
CA ASP A 149 18.98 20.46 3.69
C ASP A 149 17.82 21.45 3.50
N LYS A 150 16.98 21.18 2.49
CA LYS A 150 15.78 21.96 2.19
C LYS A 150 14.65 21.71 3.21
N SER A 151 14.67 20.57 3.89
CA SER A 151 13.69 20.24 4.93
C SER A 151 13.98 20.94 6.26
N ALA A 152 15.15 21.57 6.40
CA ALA A 152 15.48 22.37 7.56
C ALA A 152 14.80 23.76 7.52
N ASP A 153 14.84 24.49 8.63
CA ASP A 153 14.23 25.83 8.80
C ASP A 153 14.79 26.92 7.85
N LEU A 154 15.69 26.58 6.94
CA LEU A 154 16.22 27.50 5.94
C LEU A 154 15.21 27.68 4.80
N VAL A 155 14.62 28.88 4.71
CA VAL A 155 13.70 29.20 3.61
C VAL A 155 14.46 29.38 2.29
N MET A 156 14.40 28.37 1.43
CA MET A 156 14.92 28.43 0.06
C MET A 156 13.81 28.83 -0.91
N LEU A 157 13.86 30.06 -1.42
CA LEU A 157 12.83 30.59 -2.34
C LEU A 157 12.90 29.97 -3.74
N TYR A 158 14.11 29.66 -4.21
CA TYR A 158 14.33 29.06 -5.51
C TYR A 158 15.67 28.33 -5.55
N SER A 159 15.68 27.18 -6.20
CA SER A 159 16.89 26.45 -6.58
C SER A 159 16.68 25.84 -7.95
N ALA A 160 17.75 25.78 -8.75
CA ALA A 160 17.72 25.00 -9.98
C ALA A 160 17.89 23.51 -9.64
N ASP A 161 17.08 22.65 -10.24
CA ASP A 161 17.06 21.18 -10.00
C ASP A 161 18.44 20.52 -10.18
N ARG A 162 19.31 21.12 -11.00
CA ARG A 162 20.69 20.64 -11.20
C ARG A 162 21.55 20.62 -9.92
N TYR A 163 21.15 21.36 -8.89
CA TYR A 163 21.83 21.38 -7.59
C TYR A 163 21.22 20.37 -6.59
N ASP A 164 20.09 19.75 -6.94
CA ASP A 164 19.49 18.68 -6.17
C ASP A 164 20.33 17.41 -6.31
N ILE A 165 20.74 16.85 -5.18
CA ILE A 165 21.45 15.57 -5.14
C ILE A 165 20.66 14.48 -4.39
N SER A 166 19.41 14.72 -4.02
CA SER A 166 18.57 13.82 -3.21
C SER A 166 18.47 12.44 -3.84
N ASP A 167 18.18 12.35 -5.14
CA ASP A 167 18.12 11.07 -5.86
C ASP A 167 19.46 10.30 -5.83
N GLN A 168 20.59 11.02 -5.87
CA GLN A 168 21.91 10.40 -5.81
C GLN A 168 22.19 9.82 -4.43
N ILE A 169 21.76 10.52 -3.38
CA ILE A 169 21.87 10.10 -1.98
C ILE A 169 20.97 8.91 -1.73
N LEU A 170 19.70 9.00 -2.10
CA LEU A 170 18.72 7.92 -1.99
C LEU A 170 19.20 6.65 -2.69
N LEU A 171 19.74 6.78 -3.90
CA LEU A 171 20.31 5.64 -4.63
C LEU A 171 21.47 4.97 -3.88
N ARG A 172 22.34 5.75 -3.23
CA ARG A 172 23.45 5.21 -2.43
C ARG A 172 22.98 4.51 -1.17
N ILE A 173 22.00 5.08 -0.47
CA ILE A 173 21.40 4.46 0.72
C ILE A 173 20.75 3.13 0.35
N ASN A 174 19.93 3.12 -0.71
CA ASN A 174 19.27 1.91 -1.19
C ASN A 174 20.27 0.84 -1.63
N ARG A 175 21.38 1.22 -2.29
CA ARG A 175 22.47 0.28 -2.62
C ARG A 175 23.15 -0.25 -1.36
N ALA A 176 23.46 0.61 -0.39
CA ALA A 176 24.08 0.21 0.87
C ALA A 176 23.20 -0.74 1.68
N SER A 177 21.88 -0.49 1.74
CA SER A 177 20.93 -1.43 2.37
C SER A 177 20.89 -2.76 1.62
N LYS A 178 20.73 -2.74 0.29
CA LYS A 178 20.74 -3.97 -0.53
C LYS A 178 22.01 -4.78 -0.32
N ARG A 179 23.19 -4.16 -0.23
CA ARG A 179 24.46 -4.85 0.08
C ARG A 179 24.41 -5.65 1.38
N LYS A 180 23.76 -5.11 2.43
CA LYS A 180 23.60 -5.81 3.71
C LYS A 180 22.63 -6.99 3.63
N GLN A 181 21.61 -6.90 2.76
CA GLN A 181 20.57 -7.91 2.62
C GLN A 181 20.97 -9.08 1.69
N VAL A 182 21.99 -8.92 0.84
CA VAL A 182 22.38 -9.93 -0.14
C VAL A 182 23.11 -11.12 0.49
N ASN A 183 22.52 -12.31 0.34
CA ASN A 183 23.08 -13.57 0.87
C ASN A 183 23.65 -14.49 -0.22
N SER A 184 23.29 -14.31 -1.50
CA SER A 184 23.74 -15.19 -2.60
C SER A 184 24.80 -14.56 -3.52
N LYS A 185 25.72 -15.39 -4.03
CA LYS A 185 26.73 -14.98 -5.03
C LYS A 185 26.10 -14.44 -6.33
N LYS A 186 24.92 -14.95 -6.70
CA LYS A 186 24.17 -14.48 -7.89
C LYS A 186 23.62 -13.06 -7.68
N GLU A 187 23.03 -12.82 -6.52
CA GLU A 187 22.51 -11.51 -6.12
C GLU A 187 23.64 -10.48 -5.97
N LYS A 188 24.80 -10.88 -5.42
CA LYS A 188 25.98 -9.98 -5.33
C LYS A 188 26.43 -9.50 -6.71
N LYS A 189 26.51 -10.41 -7.69
CA LYS A 189 26.85 -10.05 -9.08
C LYS A 189 25.80 -9.17 -9.74
N ALA A 190 24.52 -9.37 -9.42
CA ALA A 190 23.44 -8.52 -9.94
C ALA A 190 23.52 -7.11 -9.35
N LEU A 191 23.78 -6.99 -8.04
CA LEU A 191 23.97 -5.72 -7.36
C LEU A 191 25.20 -4.97 -7.87
N GLU A 192 26.33 -5.65 -8.08
CA GLU A 192 27.54 -5.03 -8.63
C GLU A 192 27.30 -4.45 -10.05
N ARG A 193 26.49 -5.13 -10.87
CA ARG A 193 26.07 -4.60 -12.18
C ARG A 193 25.15 -3.38 -12.02
N ALA A 194 24.25 -3.41 -11.03
CA ALA A 194 23.37 -2.28 -10.74
C ALA A 194 24.13 -1.05 -10.23
N GLU A 195 25.18 -1.25 -9.43
CA GLU A 195 25.98 -0.18 -8.87
C GLU A 195 26.81 0.58 -9.92
N LYS A 196 27.19 -0.10 -11.00
CA LYS A 196 27.90 0.51 -12.13
C LYS A 196 27.03 1.47 -12.95
N ARG A 197 25.71 1.45 -12.77
CA ARG A 197 24.78 2.36 -13.45
C ARG A 197 24.75 3.73 -12.78
N ASN A 198 24.63 4.79 -13.59
CA ASN A 198 24.34 6.13 -13.09
C ASN A 198 22.84 6.29 -12.73
N VAL A 199 22.44 7.46 -12.22
CA VAL A 199 21.05 7.72 -11.80
C VAL A 199 20.07 7.59 -12.97
N GLU A 200 20.41 8.13 -14.14
CA GLU A 200 19.55 8.14 -15.31
C GLU A 200 19.32 6.73 -15.87
N GLN A 201 20.39 5.93 -15.98
CA GLN A 201 20.33 4.52 -16.35
C GLN A 201 19.53 3.69 -15.34
N GLU A 202 19.60 4.00 -14.04
CA GLU A 202 18.79 3.31 -13.04
C GLU A 202 17.31 3.66 -13.18
N LYS A 203 16.97 4.95 -13.45
CA LYS A 203 15.60 5.38 -13.73
C LYS A 203 15.04 4.66 -14.95
N GLU A 204 15.78 4.61 -16.06
CA GLU A 204 15.36 3.89 -17.28
C GLU A 204 15.09 2.39 -17.04
N VAL A 205 15.96 1.72 -16.28
CA VAL A 205 15.76 0.31 -15.92
C VAL A 205 14.50 0.14 -15.07
N THR A 206 14.31 1.01 -14.08
CA THR A 206 13.15 0.99 -13.19
C THR A 206 11.85 1.22 -13.96
N ASP A 207 11.84 2.18 -14.89
CA ASP A 207 10.67 2.48 -15.72
C ASP A 207 10.35 1.35 -16.69
N ARG A 208 11.39 0.71 -17.25
CA ARG A 208 11.23 -0.49 -18.09
C ARG A 208 10.66 -1.67 -17.31
N GLU A 209 11.10 -1.88 -16.08
CA GLU A 209 10.56 -2.91 -15.18
C GLU A 209 9.09 -2.64 -14.85
N LYS A 210 8.74 -1.40 -14.48
CA LYS A 210 7.35 -0.98 -14.26
C LYS A 210 6.46 -1.14 -15.50
N ALA A 211 6.97 -0.80 -16.68
CA ALA A 211 6.23 -0.97 -17.93
C ALA A 211 6.03 -2.46 -18.26
N SER A 212 7.03 -3.31 -17.99
CA SER A 212 6.91 -4.76 -18.16
C SER A 212 5.90 -5.37 -17.21
N SER A 213 5.93 -4.99 -15.92
CA SER A 213 4.99 -5.52 -14.93
C SER A 213 3.55 -5.10 -15.23
N ARG A 214 3.33 -3.83 -15.64
CA ARG A 214 2.01 -3.35 -16.11
C ARG A 214 1.49 -4.17 -17.31
N LYS A 215 2.35 -4.44 -18.30
CA LYS A 215 1.97 -5.28 -19.45
C LYS A 215 1.63 -6.72 -19.05
N GLN A 216 2.34 -7.28 -18.06
CA GLN A 216 2.04 -8.60 -17.53
C GLN A 216 0.68 -8.62 -16.81
N SER A 217 0.42 -7.64 -15.94
CA SER A 217 -0.88 -7.54 -15.25
C SER A 217 -2.04 -7.30 -16.20
N GLU A 218 -1.87 -6.44 -17.22
CA GLU A 218 -2.88 -6.23 -18.26
C GLU A 218 -3.16 -7.52 -19.04
N ARG A 219 -2.12 -8.27 -19.40
CA ARG A 219 -2.27 -9.57 -20.07
C ARG A 219 -3.01 -10.57 -19.18
N GLU A 220 -2.70 -10.62 -17.89
CA GLU A 220 -3.37 -11.50 -16.93
C GLU A 220 -4.85 -11.14 -16.76
N GLN A 221 -5.16 -9.84 -16.63
CA GLN A 221 -6.54 -9.35 -16.57
C GLN A 221 -7.31 -9.72 -17.84
N LEU A 222 -6.73 -9.53 -19.02
CA LEU A 222 -7.36 -9.88 -20.29
C LEU A 222 -7.59 -11.39 -20.42
N LEU A 223 -6.65 -12.23 -19.97
CA LEU A 223 -6.82 -13.69 -19.94
C LEU A 223 -7.91 -14.10 -18.95
N ALA A 224 -7.98 -13.46 -17.77
CA ALA A 224 -9.01 -13.69 -16.77
C ALA A 224 -10.40 -13.30 -17.27
N GLU A 225 -10.52 -12.14 -17.92
CA GLU A 225 -11.76 -11.67 -18.54
C GLU A 225 -12.21 -12.62 -19.67
N ARG A 226 -11.30 -13.03 -20.55
CA ARG A 226 -11.59 -14.04 -21.59
C ARG A 226 -12.07 -15.36 -21.01
N LYS A 227 -11.46 -15.80 -19.89
CA LYS A 227 -11.87 -17.02 -19.19
C LYS A 227 -13.26 -16.86 -18.57
N ALA A 228 -13.53 -15.73 -17.90
CA ALA A 228 -14.83 -15.42 -17.32
C ALA A 228 -15.94 -15.36 -18.38
N ALA A 229 -15.67 -14.72 -19.53
CA ALA A 229 -16.59 -14.67 -20.66
C ALA A 229 -16.85 -16.08 -21.24
N ARG A 230 -15.80 -16.89 -21.39
CA ARG A 230 -15.96 -18.29 -21.84
C ARG A 230 -16.78 -19.10 -20.85
N ASP A 231 -16.53 -18.95 -19.56
CA ASP A 231 -17.22 -19.71 -18.52
C ASP A 231 -18.68 -19.25 -18.37
N SER A 232 -18.98 -17.95 -18.54
CA SER A 232 -20.36 -17.44 -18.58
C SER A 232 -21.12 -17.95 -19.80
N ILE A 233 -20.50 -17.95 -20.99
CA ILE A 233 -21.07 -18.54 -22.20
C ILE A 233 -21.33 -20.04 -22.01
N ARG A 234 -20.39 -20.77 -21.40
CA ARG A 234 -20.54 -22.20 -21.11
C ARG A 234 -21.66 -22.45 -20.10
N ALA A 235 -21.77 -21.64 -19.05
CA ALA A 235 -22.84 -21.73 -18.06
C ALA A 235 -24.22 -21.44 -18.68
N ALA A 236 -24.33 -20.40 -19.52
CA ALA A 236 -25.55 -20.08 -20.24
C ALA A 236 -25.97 -21.22 -21.20
N LYS A 237 -25.02 -21.76 -21.98
CA LYS A 237 -25.28 -22.93 -22.85
C LYS A 237 -25.70 -24.17 -22.08
N LYS A 238 -25.10 -24.41 -20.91
CA LYS A 238 -25.46 -25.53 -20.02
C LYS A 238 -26.89 -25.36 -19.51
N LYS A 239 -27.25 -24.16 -19.04
CA LYS A 239 -28.60 -23.84 -18.57
C LYS A 239 -29.65 -23.98 -19.69
N GLU A 240 -29.36 -23.47 -20.89
CA GLU A 240 -30.24 -23.60 -22.05
C GLU A 240 -30.45 -25.09 -22.44
N PHE A 241 -29.38 -25.90 -22.39
CA PHE A 241 -29.46 -27.34 -22.63
C PHE A 241 -30.31 -28.06 -21.56
N GLU A 242 -30.12 -27.72 -20.29
CA GLU A 242 -30.90 -28.28 -19.17
C GLU A 242 -32.39 -27.91 -19.29
N GLU A 243 -32.72 -26.68 -19.65
CA GLU A 243 -34.09 -26.22 -19.91
C GLU A 243 -34.72 -26.94 -21.11
N ARG A 244 -33.98 -27.11 -22.22
CA ARG A 244 -34.44 -27.89 -23.38
C ARG A 244 -34.71 -29.34 -23.01
N ARG A 245 -33.81 -29.97 -22.25
CA ARG A 245 -33.96 -31.35 -21.76
C ARG A 245 -35.18 -31.48 -20.84
N ALA A 246 -35.40 -30.54 -19.93
CA ALA A 246 -36.56 -30.52 -19.05
C ALA A 246 -37.87 -30.44 -19.84
N LYS A 247 -37.98 -29.53 -20.83
CA LYS A 247 -39.14 -29.41 -21.72
C LYS A 247 -39.41 -30.69 -22.51
N LEU A 248 -38.37 -31.36 -23.01
CA LEU A 248 -38.52 -32.65 -23.70
C LEU A 248 -39.03 -33.76 -22.78
N ILE A 249 -38.49 -33.87 -21.57
CA ILE A 249 -38.94 -34.85 -20.57
C ILE A 249 -40.40 -34.57 -20.19
N GLU A 250 -40.76 -33.31 -20.00
CA GLU A 250 -42.14 -32.92 -19.69
C GLU A 250 -43.09 -33.23 -20.85
N ALA A 251 -42.72 -32.93 -22.09
CA ALA A 251 -43.51 -33.29 -23.27
C ALA A 251 -43.67 -34.81 -23.41
N GLN A 252 -42.63 -35.59 -23.12
CA GLN A 252 -42.71 -37.05 -23.10
C GLN A 252 -43.64 -37.57 -21.99
N LYS A 253 -43.58 -36.97 -20.78
CA LYS A 253 -44.51 -37.29 -19.69
C LYS A 253 -45.96 -36.98 -20.09
N ARG A 254 -46.24 -35.77 -20.57
CA ARG A 254 -47.58 -35.38 -21.06
C ARG A 254 -48.10 -36.31 -22.16
N LYS A 255 -47.24 -36.74 -23.10
CA LYS A 255 -47.58 -37.74 -24.12
C LYS A 255 -47.91 -39.10 -23.50
N LYS A 256 -47.11 -39.58 -22.54
CA LYS A 256 -47.40 -40.84 -21.82
C LYS A 256 -48.70 -40.76 -21.03
N ASP A 257 -48.92 -39.65 -20.32
CA ASP A 257 -50.11 -39.44 -19.49
C ASP A 257 -51.38 -39.34 -20.34
N SER A 258 -51.33 -38.66 -21.48
CA SER A 258 -52.44 -38.63 -22.45
C SER A 258 -52.71 -39.99 -23.10
N ILE A 259 -51.67 -40.75 -23.49
CA ILE A 259 -51.82 -42.12 -23.99
C ILE A 259 -52.44 -43.02 -22.91
N LYS A 260 -52.02 -42.88 -21.65
CA LYS A 260 -52.57 -43.64 -20.53
C LYS A 260 -54.05 -43.31 -20.32
N ALA A 261 -54.41 -42.03 -20.31
CA ALA A 261 -55.79 -41.58 -20.18
C ALA A 261 -56.68 -42.09 -21.33
N LEU A 262 -56.20 -42.03 -22.57
CA LEU A 262 -56.87 -42.62 -23.74
C LEU A 262 -57.06 -44.14 -23.60
N LYS A 263 -56.06 -44.86 -23.07
CA LYS A 263 -56.15 -46.31 -22.82
C LYS A 263 -57.12 -46.65 -21.67
N GLU A 264 -57.26 -45.76 -20.69
CA GLU A 264 -58.23 -45.88 -19.59
C GLU A 264 -59.66 -45.65 -20.11
N GLN A 265 -59.87 -44.62 -20.95
CA GLN A 265 -61.14 -44.38 -21.64
C GLN A 265 -61.53 -45.55 -22.56
N LEU A 266 -60.60 -46.10 -23.34
CA LEU A 266 -60.86 -47.28 -24.18
C LEU A 266 -61.15 -48.56 -23.38
N LYS A 267 -60.69 -48.64 -22.12
CA LYS A 267 -61.05 -49.72 -21.20
C LYS A 267 -62.47 -49.55 -20.63
N ASP A 268 -62.88 -48.32 -20.35
CA ASP A 268 -64.24 -48.01 -19.90
C ASP A 268 -65.28 -48.14 -21.03
N ASP A 269 -64.90 -47.87 -22.29
CA ASP A 269 -65.76 -48.04 -23.48
C ASP A 269 -65.83 -49.49 -23.99
N THR A 270 -65.19 -50.46 -23.32
CA THR A 270 -65.40 -51.90 -23.62
C THR A 270 -66.54 -52.42 -22.75
N PRO A 271 -67.75 -52.71 -23.27
CA PRO A 271 -68.83 -53.23 -22.45
C PRO A 271 -68.49 -54.64 -21.98
N SER A 272 -68.43 -54.81 -20.66
CA SER A 272 -68.63 -56.10 -20.01
C SER A 272 -70.05 -56.57 -20.34
N ASN A 273 -70.19 -57.33 -21.42
CA ASN A 273 -71.43 -58.01 -21.75
C ASN A 273 -71.58 -59.25 -20.86
N ASN A 274 -72.07 -59.05 -19.64
CA ASN A 274 -72.75 -60.08 -18.87
C ASN A 274 -74.24 -59.70 -18.85
N ASP A 275 -74.98 -60.26 -19.80
CA ASP A 275 -76.43 -60.32 -19.78
C ASP A 275 -76.80 -61.73 -19.31
N ASP A 276 -77.21 -61.82 -18.04
CA ASP A 276 -77.84 -63.00 -17.47
C ASP A 276 -79.30 -63.04 -17.96
N GLY A 277 -79.58 -63.97 -18.89
CA GLY A 277 -80.93 -64.26 -19.36
C GLY A 277 -81.18 -65.77 -19.36
N GLU A 278 -81.67 -66.28 -18.22
CA GLU A 278 -82.34 -67.58 -18.12
C GLU A 278 -83.44 -67.70 -19.19
N THR A 279 -83.42 -68.79 -19.96
CA THR A 279 -84.65 -69.44 -20.42
C THR A 279 -84.48 -70.95 -20.33
N LYS A 280 -85.32 -71.53 -19.46
CA LYS A 280 -85.51 -72.95 -19.26
C LYS A 280 -86.31 -73.57 -20.41
N GLU A 281 -86.14 -74.90 -20.52
CA GLU A 281 -87.10 -75.89 -21.06
C GLU A 281 -87.28 -75.92 -22.59
N ASN A 282 -87.33 -77.04 -23.30
CA ASN A 282 -87.57 -78.44 -22.92
C ASN A 282 -87.00 -79.42 -23.97
N ASP A 283 -86.71 -80.63 -23.49
CA ASP A 283 -86.87 -81.97 -24.08
C ASP A 283 -87.26 -82.12 -25.56
N ASP A 284 -86.56 -82.99 -26.30
CA ASP A 284 -86.98 -84.41 -26.48
C ASP A 284 -86.06 -85.20 -27.43
N ASN A 285 -85.97 -86.50 -27.13
CA ASN A 285 -85.34 -87.66 -27.81
C ASN A 285 -83.82 -87.90 -27.68
#